data_AF-A0A1M6G6V0-F1
#
_entry.id   AF-A0A1M6G6V0-F1
#
_cell.length_a   1.000
_cell.length_b   1.000
_cell.length_c   1.000
_cell.angle_alpha   90.00
_cell.angle_beta   90.00
_cell.angle_gamma   90.00
#
_symmetry.space_group_name_H-M   'P 1'
#
loop_
_entity.id
_entity.type
_entity.pdbx_description
1 polymer ?
#
loop_
_entity_poly.entity_id
_entity_poly.type
_entity_poly.pdbx_seq_one_letter_code
_entity_poly.pdbx_strand_id
1 'polypeptide(L)'
;MQQVEKKKNVKTGKIHVKLQNFFLILMILALTAIIAAGCILVFNIGGAKPALLKYMSTWPVVGNIIGPVEEEKTPQQIELEKIEQEKNALKIKEEQLNEKEKEIEEKEKTLAAKEESLKEKEAQLDERLDRLNTKLDSVMEQVEYLEKMDAAKAMRILSNMESKDTVVQILRNMSKDKSSSILVLMDPVQAAQILEDIAAVEGSN
;
A
#
# COMPACT_ATOMS: atom_id res chain seq x y z
N MET A 1 -0.57 115.65 36.17
CA MET A 1 0.31 114.71 36.90
C MET A 1 0.93 113.80 35.85
N GLN A 2 2.23 113.98 35.53
CA GLN A 2 3.39 113.20 36.02
C GLN A 2 3.32 111.69 35.68
N GLN A 3 4.31 110.92 35.23
CA GLN A 3 5.73 111.00 34.82
C GLN A 3 6.02 109.58 34.19
N VAL A 4 6.72 109.43 33.05
CA VAL A 4 8.12 108.92 32.89
C VAL A 4 8.30 107.40 32.60
N GLU A 5 9.34 107.13 31.79
CA GLU A 5 10.11 105.89 31.50
C GLU A 5 9.68 105.02 30.31
N LYS A 6 10.54 104.44 29.47
CA LYS A 6 12.00 104.52 29.19
C LYS A 6 12.23 103.85 27.82
N LYS A 7 13.23 104.33 27.07
CA LYS A 7 13.77 103.69 25.85
C LYS A 7 14.26 102.26 26.12
N LYS A 8 14.06 101.32 25.18
CA LYS A 8 15.10 100.33 24.78
C LYS A 8 14.82 99.70 23.40
N ASN A 9 15.94 99.47 22.72
CA ASN A 9 16.22 99.20 21.31
C ASN A 9 15.97 97.72 20.92
N VAL A 10 15.40 97.42 19.75
CA VAL A 10 15.31 96.04 19.20
C VAL A 10 15.44 96.04 17.66
N LYS A 11 16.67 95.87 17.16
CA LYS A 11 16.97 95.44 15.79
C LYS A 11 17.30 93.93 15.80
N THR A 12 16.29 93.05 15.82
CA THR A 12 16.52 91.58 15.81
C THR A 12 15.52 90.78 14.94
N GLY A 13 14.87 91.42 13.95
CA GLY A 13 13.85 90.75 13.13
C GLY A 13 14.33 89.97 11.88
N LYS A 14 15.58 90.17 11.40
CA LYS A 14 15.99 89.67 10.06
C LYS A 14 16.85 88.40 10.02
N ILE A 15 17.47 87.99 11.13
CA ILE A 15 18.43 86.86 11.14
C ILE A 15 17.72 85.51 11.34
N HIS A 16 16.64 85.48 12.12
CA HIS A 16 15.91 84.25 12.46
C HIS A 16 15.25 83.58 11.23
N VAL A 17 14.75 84.38 10.27
CA VAL A 17 14.06 83.87 9.06
C VAL A 17 15.04 83.18 8.10
N LYS A 18 16.29 83.66 7.97
CA LYS A 18 17.29 83.04 7.10
C LYS A 18 17.76 81.68 7.63
N LEU A 19 17.92 81.56 8.95
CA LEU A 19 18.30 80.30 9.58
C LEU A 19 17.16 79.27 9.53
N GLN A 20 15.92 79.72 9.74
CA GLN A 20 14.73 78.87 9.58
C GLN A 20 14.60 78.36 8.13
N ASN A 21 14.79 79.22 7.12
CA ASN A 21 14.75 78.80 5.73
C ASN A 21 15.89 77.83 5.39
N PHE A 22 17.08 77.99 5.97
CA PHE A 22 18.19 77.04 5.79
C PHE A 22 17.86 75.65 6.35
N PHE A 23 17.30 75.58 7.56
CA PHE A 23 16.81 74.32 8.14
C PHE A 23 15.69 73.70 7.31
N LEU A 24 14.77 74.53 6.78
CA LEU A 24 13.65 74.06 5.96
C LEU A 24 14.14 73.47 4.62
N ILE A 25 15.12 74.11 3.98
CA ILE A 25 15.78 73.60 2.76
C ILE A 25 16.53 72.30 3.05
N LEU A 26 17.27 72.22 4.17
CA LEU A 26 17.98 71.00 4.57
C LEU A 26 17.00 69.83 4.82
N MET A 27 15.87 70.10 5.45
CA MET A 27 14.84 69.11 5.75
C MET A 27 14.17 68.59 4.46
N ILE A 28 13.89 69.47 3.50
CA ILE A 28 13.37 69.08 2.18
C ILE A 28 14.38 68.21 1.43
N LEU A 29 15.67 68.60 1.44
CA LEU A 29 16.73 67.82 0.80
C LEU A 29 16.82 66.41 1.41
N ALA A 30 16.76 66.30 2.74
CA ALA A 30 16.76 65.02 3.44
C ALA A 30 15.55 64.14 3.06
N LEU A 31 14.34 64.71 3.00
CA LEU A 31 13.14 63.99 2.55
C LEU A 31 13.29 63.46 1.12
N THR A 32 13.79 64.29 0.19
CA THR A 32 13.97 63.85 -1.19
C THR A 32 15.01 62.73 -1.32
N ALA A 33 16.06 62.75 -0.51
CA ALA A 33 17.05 61.67 -0.46
C ALA A 33 16.46 60.36 0.07
N ILE A 34 15.60 60.42 1.10
CA ILE A 34 14.92 59.24 1.65
C ILE A 34 13.98 58.62 0.61
N ILE A 35 13.21 59.44 -0.11
CA ILE A 35 12.30 58.96 -1.16
C ILE A 35 13.11 58.32 -2.30
N ALA A 36 14.18 58.97 -2.75
CA ALA A 36 15.06 58.43 -3.79
C ALA A 36 15.68 57.08 -3.37
N ALA A 37 16.17 56.97 -2.14
CA ALA A 37 16.70 55.72 -1.60
C ALA A 37 15.62 54.62 -1.54
N GLY A 38 14.42 54.95 -1.09
CA GLY A 38 13.27 54.05 -1.08
C GLY A 38 12.91 53.54 -2.48
N CYS A 39 12.89 54.42 -3.48
CA CYS A 39 12.63 54.04 -4.86
C CYS A 39 13.71 53.11 -5.43
N ILE A 40 14.99 53.34 -5.12
CA ILE A 40 16.10 52.46 -5.53
C ILE A 40 15.94 51.05 -4.90
N LEU A 41 15.55 51.00 -3.63
CA LEU A 41 15.31 49.75 -2.89
C LEU A 41 14.08 48.98 -3.40
N VAL A 42 13.03 49.65 -3.86
CA VAL A 42 11.85 48.98 -4.42
C VAL A 42 12.11 48.54 -5.87
N PHE A 43 12.54 49.46 -6.74
CA PHE A 43 12.51 49.26 -8.19
C PHE A 43 13.80 48.73 -8.84
N ASN A 44 14.87 48.49 -8.07
CA ASN A 44 16.18 48.03 -8.59
C ASN A 44 16.73 48.85 -9.76
N ILE A 45 16.60 50.17 -9.66
CA ILE A 45 17.01 51.10 -10.71
C ILE A 45 18.52 50.93 -10.95
N GLY A 46 18.87 50.39 -12.11
CA GLY A 46 20.26 50.22 -12.58
C GLY A 46 21.14 49.24 -11.78
N GLY A 47 20.56 48.34 -10.97
CA GLY A 47 21.36 47.42 -10.14
C GLY A 47 22.07 48.10 -8.96
N ALA A 48 21.63 49.29 -8.56
CA ALA A 48 22.25 50.08 -7.50
C ALA A 48 21.86 49.63 -6.07
N LYS A 49 20.92 48.67 -5.92
CA LYS A 49 20.52 48.10 -4.62
C LYS A 49 21.69 47.62 -3.76
N PRO A 50 22.60 46.74 -4.23
CA PRO A 50 23.73 46.26 -3.43
C PRO A 50 24.72 47.37 -3.06
N ALA A 51 24.92 48.36 -3.94
CA ALA A 51 25.80 49.50 -3.67
C ALA A 51 25.23 50.42 -2.59
N LEU A 52 23.91 50.69 -2.63
CA LEU A 52 23.21 51.49 -1.62
C LEU A 52 23.23 50.78 -0.26
N LEU A 53 22.95 49.47 -0.22
CA LEU A 53 23.00 48.67 1.01
C LEU A 53 24.41 48.67 1.62
N LYS A 54 25.47 48.44 0.81
CA LYS A 54 26.86 48.48 1.28
C LYS A 54 27.24 49.85 1.89
N TYR A 55 26.79 50.94 1.26
CA TYR A 55 27.06 52.29 1.76
C TYR A 55 26.30 52.59 3.06
N MET A 56 25.04 52.15 3.17
CA MET A 56 24.22 52.30 4.37
C MET A 56 24.73 51.44 5.55
N SER A 57 25.27 50.25 5.29
CA SER A 57 25.88 49.38 6.31
C SER A 57 27.18 49.95 6.90
N THR A 58 27.84 50.89 6.23
CA THR A 58 29.06 51.55 6.73
C THR A 58 28.73 52.70 7.71
N TRP A 59 27.46 53.08 7.82
CA TRP A 59 27.02 54.19 8.66
C TRP A 59 26.62 53.70 10.08
N PRO A 60 27.32 54.13 11.15
CA PRO A 60 27.16 53.59 12.52
C PRO A 60 25.77 53.82 13.14
N VAL A 61 24.99 54.76 12.61
CA VAL A 61 23.62 55.08 13.07
C VAL A 61 22.54 54.20 12.42
N VAL A 62 22.77 53.63 11.23
CA VAL A 62 21.74 52.88 10.48
C VAL A 62 21.95 51.36 10.51
N GLY A 63 23.14 50.90 10.92
CA GLY A 63 23.51 49.48 10.99
C GLY A 63 22.65 48.61 11.91
N ASN A 64 21.89 49.18 12.85
CA ASN A 64 21.03 48.42 13.78
C ASN A 64 19.56 48.27 13.30
N ILE A 65 19.16 48.94 12.22
CA ILE A 65 17.75 48.94 11.75
C ILE A 65 17.58 48.03 10.53
N ILE A 66 18.67 47.71 9.83
CA ILE A 66 18.67 46.78 8.70
C ILE A 66 18.91 45.38 9.29
N GLY A 67 17.87 44.55 9.28
CA GLY A 67 17.98 43.13 9.67
C GLY A 67 19.05 42.41 8.84
N PRO A 68 19.57 41.27 9.32
CA PRO A 68 20.57 40.50 8.58
C PRO A 68 20.02 40.25 7.18
N VAL A 69 20.74 40.70 6.17
CA VAL A 69 20.47 40.37 4.77
C VAL A 69 20.39 38.86 4.72
N GLU A 70 19.19 38.30 4.49
CA GLU A 70 19.06 36.89 4.11
C GLU A 70 19.99 36.71 2.91
N GLU A 71 21.06 35.95 3.10
CA GLU A 71 21.99 35.63 2.02
C GLU A 71 21.15 34.99 0.90
N GLU A 72 20.90 35.73 -0.18
CA GLU A 72 20.34 35.16 -1.40
C GLU A 72 21.29 34.04 -1.84
N LYS A 73 20.87 32.79 -1.63
CA LYS A 73 21.63 31.59 -2.04
C LYS A 73 22.14 31.82 -3.46
N THR A 74 23.45 31.68 -3.67
CA THR A 74 24.04 31.87 -5.00
C THR A 74 23.45 30.85 -5.97
N PRO A 75 23.32 31.17 -7.28
CA PRO A 75 22.77 30.24 -8.28
C PRO A 75 23.39 28.83 -8.26
N GLN A 76 24.68 28.76 -7.90
CA GLN A 76 25.44 27.52 -7.75
C GLN A 76 24.99 26.68 -6.53
N GLN A 77 24.65 27.31 -5.41
CA GLN A 77 24.15 26.63 -4.21
C GLN A 77 22.75 26.03 -4.44
N ILE A 78 21.90 26.74 -5.21
CA ILE A 78 20.57 26.25 -5.60
C ILE A 78 20.68 25.02 -6.50
N GLU A 79 21.65 24.99 -7.41
CA GLU A 79 21.90 23.84 -8.29
C GLU A 79 22.45 22.62 -7.53
N LEU A 80 23.39 22.85 -6.60
CA LEU A 80 23.90 21.82 -5.68
C LEU A 80 22.79 21.20 -4.83
N GLU A 81 21.89 22.02 -4.27
CA GLU A 81 20.75 21.56 -3.47
C GLU A 81 19.77 20.72 -4.30
N LYS A 82 19.51 21.10 -5.57
CA LYS A 82 18.69 20.30 -6.49
C LYS A 82 19.33 18.96 -6.84
N ILE A 83 20.63 18.95 -7.14
CA ILE A 83 21.36 17.71 -7.43
C ILE A 83 21.35 16.77 -6.22
N GLU A 84 21.48 17.30 -5.01
CA GLU A 84 21.41 16.51 -3.79
C GLU A 84 19.99 15.95 -3.56
N GLN A 85 18.95 16.74 -3.79
CA GLN A 85 17.55 16.29 -3.75
C GLN A 85 17.28 15.19 -4.77
N GLU A 86 17.74 15.34 -6.01
CA GLU A 86 17.59 14.34 -7.06
C GLU A 86 18.34 13.04 -6.73
N LYS A 87 19.57 13.14 -6.20
CA LYS A 87 20.32 11.97 -5.71
C LYS A 87 19.59 11.24 -4.59
N ASN A 88 19.06 11.98 -3.62
CA ASN A 88 18.29 11.39 -2.54
C ASN A 88 16.99 10.73 -3.05
N ALA A 89 16.30 11.37 -3.99
CA ALA A 89 15.11 10.79 -4.63
C ALA A 89 15.43 9.53 -5.45
N LEU A 90 16.56 9.53 -6.18
CA LEU A 90 17.07 8.36 -6.90
C LEU A 90 17.39 7.22 -5.94
N LYS A 91 18.09 7.51 -4.84
CA LYS A 91 18.44 6.51 -3.84
C LYS A 91 17.20 5.88 -3.21
N ILE A 92 16.19 6.69 -2.85
CA ILE A 92 14.91 6.18 -2.31
C ILE A 92 14.21 5.28 -3.34
N LYS A 93 14.20 5.67 -4.63
CA LYS A 93 13.62 4.84 -5.69
C LYS A 93 14.37 3.53 -5.89
N GLU A 94 15.70 3.54 -5.81
CA GLU A 94 16.54 2.35 -5.91
C GLU A 94 16.30 1.40 -4.74
N GLU A 95 16.18 1.94 -3.52
CA GLU A 95 15.79 1.16 -2.33
C GLU A 95 14.40 0.53 -2.48
N GLN A 96 13.41 1.29 -2.97
CA GLN A 96 12.06 0.79 -3.25
C GLN A 96 12.02 -0.28 -4.36
N LEU A 97 12.84 -0.12 -5.40
CA LEU A 97 12.95 -1.10 -6.48
C LEU A 97 13.56 -2.40 -5.96
N ASN A 98 14.64 -2.32 -5.19
CA ASN A 98 15.27 -3.49 -4.58
C ASN A 98 14.34 -4.22 -3.59
N GLU A 99 13.53 -3.48 -2.82
CA GLU A 99 12.52 -4.07 -1.95
C GLU A 99 11.43 -4.80 -2.76
N LYS A 100 10.94 -4.19 -3.84
CA LYS A 100 9.97 -4.82 -4.75
C LYS A 100 10.54 -6.03 -5.47
N GLU A 101 11.80 -6.00 -5.90
CA GLU A 101 12.47 -7.15 -6.52
C GLU A 101 12.53 -8.33 -5.55
N LYS A 102 12.86 -8.08 -4.28
CA LYS A 102 12.83 -9.13 -3.25
C LYS A 102 11.43 -9.67 -3.00
N GLU A 103 10.42 -8.80 -2.92
CA GLU A 103 9.02 -9.21 -2.75
C GLU A 103 8.55 -10.07 -3.94
N ILE A 104 8.93 -9.71 -5.16
CA ILE A 104 8.63 -10.48 -6.37
C ILE A 104 9.34 -11.84 -6.30
N GLU A 105 10.63 -11.88 -5.95
CA GLU A 105 11.39 -13.13 -5.85
C GLU A 105 10.78 -14.09 -4.79
N GLU A 106 10.34 -13.56 -3.66
CA GLU A 106 9.63 -14.35 -2.63
C GLU A 106 8.27 -14.84 -3.14
N LYS A 107 7.51 -14.01 -3.85
CA LYS A 107 6.24 -14.41 -4.46
C LYS A 107 6.44 -15.48 -5.54
N GLU A 108 7.46 -15.37 -6.36
CA GLU A 108 7.79 -16.37 -7.38
C GLU A 108 8.17 -17.71 -6.74
N LYS A 109 8.99 -17.70 -5.69
CA LYS A 109 9.32 -18.93 -4.94
C LYS A 109 8.10 -19.57 -4.30
N THR A 110 7.22 -18.77 -3.69
CA THR A 110 6.00 -19.29 -3.06
C THR A 110 4.98 -19.77 -4.10
N LEU A 111 4.89 -19.14 -5.27
CA LEU A 111 4.07 -19.60 -6.38
C LEU A 111 4.60 -20.92 -6.93
N ALA A 112 5.90 -21.03 -7.20
CA ALA A 112 6.51 -22.27 -7.68
C ALA A 112 6.27 -23.45 -6.71
N ALA A 113 6.42 -23.22 -5.40
CA ALA A 113 6.14 -24.25 -4.39
C ALA A 113 4.64 -24.64 -4.34
N LYS A 114 3.74 -23.68 -4.53
CA LYS A 114 2.29 -23.96 -4.60
C LYS A 114 1.91 -24.72 -5.86
N GLU A 115 2.48 -24.35 -7.01
CA GLU A 115 2.27 -25.06 -8.28
C GLU A 115 2.75 -26.51 -8.19
N GLU A 116 3.92 -26.75 -7.58
CA GLU A 116 4.43 -28.10 -7.33
C GLU A 116 3.49 -28.90 -6.41
N SER A 117 3.04 -28.30 -5.30
CA SER A 117 2.10 -28.95 -4.39
C SER A 117 0.74 -29.23 -5.04
N LEU A 118 0.25 -28.35 -5.91
CA LEU A 118 -0.98 -28.57 -6.67
C LEU A 118 -0.82 -29.73 -7.62
N LYS A 119 0.28 -29.76 -8.39
CA LYS A 119 0.58 -30.86 -9.31
C LYS A 119 0.67 -32.21 -8.60
N GLU A 120 1.28 -32.25 -7.41
CA GLU A 120 1.33 -33.47 -6.59
C GLU A 120 -0.07 -33.90 -6.15
N LYS A 121 -0.90 -32.97 -5.68
CA LYS A 121 -2.28 -33.26 -5.27
C LYS A 121 -3.15 -33.72 -6.43
N GLU A 122 -3.01 -33.13 -7.61
CA GLU A 122 -3.69 -33.56 -8.83
C GLU A 122 -3.31 -35.00 -9.17
N ALA A 123 -2.02 -35.32 -9.17
CA ALA A 123 -1.56 -36.69 -9.42
C ALA A 123 -2.10 -37.70 -8.38
N GLN A 124 -2.13 -37.31 -7.10
CA GLN A 124 -2.72 -38.15 -6.04
C GLN A 124 -4.23 -38.33 -6.19
N LEU A 125 -4.95 -37.31 -6.67
CA LEU A 125 -6.39 -37.40 -6.95
C LEU A 125 -6.66 -38.33 -8.13
N ASP A 126 -5.88 -38.19 -9.21
CA ASP A 126 -5.99 -39.07 -10.37
C ASP A 126 -5.73 -40.53 -9.99
N GLU A 127 -4.66 -40.81 -9.22
CA GLU A 127 -4.40 -42.17 -8.74
C GLU A 127 -5.54 -42.72 -7.87
N ARG A 128 -6.12 -41.87 -7.00
CA ARG A 128 -7.27 -42.28 -6.17
C ARG A 128 -8.50 -42.55 -7.02
N LEU A 129 -8.77 -41.73 -8.03
CA LEU A 129 -9.89 -41.92 -8.95
C LEU A 129 -9.72 -43.22 -9.74
N ASP A 130 -8.54 -43.48 -10.29
CA ASP A 130 -8.25 -44.72 -11.01
C ASP A 130 -8.41 -45.96 -10.13
N ARG A 131 -7.93 -45.90 -8.87
CA ARG A 131 -8.14 -46.98 -7.90
C ARG A 131 -9.61 -47.18 -7.56
N LEU A 132 -10.39 -46.11 -7.41
CA LEU A 132 -11.83 -46.20 -7.14
C LEU A 132 -12.59 -46.76 -8.34
N ASN A 133 -12.28 -46.30 -9.55
CA ASN A 133 -12.87 -46.81 -10.79
C ASN A 133 -12.57 -48.29 -10.97
N THR A 134 -11.30 -48.70 -10.80
CA THR A 134 -10.91 -50.12 -10.88
C THR A 134 -11.65 -50.98 -9.86
N LYS A 135 -11.80 -50.49 -8.62
CA LYS A 135 -12.59 -51.19 -7.59
C LYS A 135 -14.06 -51.28 -7.98
N LEU A 136 -14.64 -50.19 -8.47
CA LEU A 136 -16.03 -50.15 -8.91
C LEU A 136 -16.27 -51.12 -10.07
N ASP A 137 -15.41 -51.11 -11.08
CA ASP A 137 -15.49 -52.02 -12.24
C ASP A 137 -15.41 -53.48 -11.79
N SER A 138 -14.50 -53.81 -10.87
CA SER A 138 -14.39 -55.16 -10.32
C SER A 138 -15.65 -55.59 -9.54
N VAL A 139 -16.29 -54.68 -8.81
CA VAL A 139 -17.56 -54.97 -8.12
C VAL A 139 -18.69 -55.11 -9.14
N MET A 140 -18.75 -54.27 -10.17
CA MET A 140 -19.76 -54.36 -11.23
C MET A 140 -19.65 -55.67 -12.01
N GLU A 141 -18.44 -56.13 -12.29
CA GLU A 141 -18.21 -57.41 -12.94
C GLU A 141 -18.72 -58.58 -12.07
N GLN A 142 -18.45 -58.55 -10.76
CA GLN A 142 -18.98 -59.53 -9.81
C GLN A 142 -20.51 -59.52 -9.76
N VAL A 143 -21.11 -58.33 -9.75
CA VAL A 143 -22.57 -58.16 -9.82
C VAL A 143 -23.11 -58.82 -11.08
N GLU A 144 -22.54 -58.52 -12.26
CA GLU A 144 -23.01 -59.06 -13.53
C GLU A 144 -22.97 -60.60 -13.57
N TYR A 145 -21.90 -61.22 -13.08
CA TYR A 145 -21.81 -62.68 -13.01
C TYR A 145 -22.83 -63.29 -12.05
N LEU A 146 -23.00 -62.70 -10.87
CA LEU A 146 -23.91 -63.23 -9.83
C LEU A 146 -25.38 -63.00 -10.19
N GLU A 147 -25.71 -61.92 -10.88
CA GLU A 147 -27.07 -61.65 -11.35
C GLU A 147 -27.54 -62.67 -12.39
N LYS A 148 -26.64 -63.06 -13.30
CA LYS A 148 -26.91 -64.10 -14.32
C LYS A 148 -27.01 -65.50 -13.71
N MET A 149 -26.61 -65.67 -12.44
CA MET A 149 -26.63 -66.94 -11.74
C MET A 149 -27.98 -67.20 -11.03
N ASP A 150 -28.24 -68.47 -10.73
CA ASP A 150 -29.34 -68.83 -9.83
C ASP A 150 -29.14 -68.27 -8.42
N ALA A 151 -30.23 -67.84 -7.77
CA ALA A 151 -30.19 -67.15 -6.48
C ALA A 151 -29.60 -68.02 -5.35
N ALA A 152 -29.87 -69.33 -5.35
CA ALA A 152 -29.34 -70.22 -4.32
C ALA A 152 -27.82 -70.44 -4.46
N LYS A 153 -27.31 -70.45 -5.70
CA LYS A 153 -25.87 -70.53 -5.96
C LYS A 153 -25.16 -69.22 -5.61
N ALA A 154 -25.72 -68.09 -6.01
CA ALA A 154 -25.19 -66.77 -5.68
C ALA A 154 -25.14 -66.56 -4.15
N MET A 155 -26.22 -66.91 -3.44
CA MET A 155 -26.26 -66.86 -1.96
C MET A 155 -25.12 -67.67 -1.34
N ARG A 156 -24.90 -68.92 -1.77
CA ARG A 156 -23.82 -69.76 -1.25
C ARG A 156 -22.44 -69.16 -1.48
N ILE A 157 -22.22 -68.50 -2.62
CA ILE A 157 -20.94 -67.83 -2.89
C ILE A 157 -20.77 -66.65 -1.93
N LEU A 158 -21.79 -65.78 -1.84
CA LEU A 158 -21.76 -64.58 -1.00
C LEU A 158 -21.58 -64.92 0.49
N SER A 159 -22.25 -65.94 1.01
CA SER A 159 -22.11 -66.38 2.41
C SER A 159 -20.74 -66.98 2.75
N ASN A 160 -19.93 -67.31 1.75
CA ASN A 160 -18.55 -67.78 1.92
C ASN A 160 -17.51 -66.69 1.64
N MET A 161 -17.92 -65.46 1.27
CA MET A 161 -16.99 -64.35 1.09
C MET A 161 -16.49 -63.84 2.44
N GLU A 162 -15.19 -63.57 2.53
CA GLU A 162 -14.56 -63.06 3.76
C GLU A 162 -14.95 -61.60 4.06
N SER A 163 -15.13 -60.79 3.02
CA SER A 163 -15.47 -59.37 3.17
C SER A 163 -16.98 -59.13 3.13
N LYS A 164 -17.55 -58.82 4.29
CA LYS A 164 -18.95 -58.40 4.44
C LYS A 164 -19.25 -57.13 3.65
N ASP A 165 -18.34 -56.17 3.62
CA ASP A 165 -18.49 -54.91 2.88
C ASP A 165 -18.64 -55.15 1.38
N THR A 166 -17.86 -56.08 0.81
CA THR A 166 -17.99 -56.45 -0.60
C THR A 166 -19.35 -57.09 -0.88
N VAL A 167 -19.84 -57.96 0.02
CA VAL A 167 -21.18 -58.57 -0.12
C VAL A 167 -22.27 -57.50 -0.12
N VAL A 168 -22.19 -56.52 0.79
CA VAL A 168 -23.11 -55.37 0.86
C VAL A 168 -23.06 -54.56 -0.45
N GLN A 169 -21.86 -54.25 -0.96
CA GLN A 169 -21.69 -53.51 -2.21
C GLN A 169 -22.25 -54.25 -3.42
N ILE A 170 -22.03 -55.55 -3.53
CA ILE A 170 -22.59 -56.38 -4.62
C ILE A 170 -24.12 -56.39 -4.53
N LEU A 171 -24.69 -56.67 -3.35
CA LEU A 171 -26.14 -56.73 -3.14
C LEU A 171 -26.85 -55.39 -3.35
N ARG A 172 -26.15 -54.27 -3.12
CA ARG A 172 -26.67 -52.92 -3.36
C ARG A 172 -26.70 -52.57 -4.86
N ASN A 173 -25.69 -53.01 -5.61
CA ASN A 173 -25.55 -52.63 -7.02
C ASN A 173 -26.23 -53.60 -7.99
N MET A 174 -26.71 -54.74 -7.51
CA MET A 174 -27.60 -55.60 -8.30
C MET A 174 -29.04 -55.11 -8.30
N SER A 175 -29.84 -55.66 -9.20
CA SER A 175 -31.29 -55.50 -9.25
C SER A 175 -31.96 -55.93 -7.95
N LYS A 176 -32.96 -55.13 -7.53
CA LYS A 176 -33.67 -55.33 -6.26
C LYS A 176 -34.32 -56.71 -6.15
N ASP A 177 -34.90 -57.21 -7.24
CA ASP A 177 -35.55 -58.52 -7.28
C ASP A 177 -34.55 -59.65 -7.03
N LYS A 178 -33.35 -59.54 -7.61
CA LYS A 178 -32.31 -60.55 -7.47
C LYS A 178 -31.67 -60.49 -6.08
N SER A 179 -31.41 -59.28 -5.58
CA SER A 179 -30.95 -59.03 -4.21
C SER A 179 -31.91 -59.61 -3.18
N SER A 180 -33.21 -59.32 -3.32
CA SER A 180 -34.25 -59.85 -2.45
C SER A 180 -34.33 -61.38 -2.50
N SER A 181 -34.28 -61.97 -3.70
CA SER A 181 -34.30 -63.42 -3.87
C SER A 181 -33.11 -64.11 -3.19
N ILE A 182 -31.94 -63.47 -3.18
CA ILE A 182 -30.74 -63.97 -2.51
C ILE A 182 -30.88 -63.82 -0.99
N LEU A 183 -31.32 -62.65 -0.51
CA LEU A 183 -31.50 -62.36 0.92
C LEU A 183 -32.50 -63.30 1.59
N VAL A 184 -33.58 -63.69 0.90
CA VAL A 184 -34.57 -64.67 1.40
C VAL A 184 -33.95 -66.05 1.64
N LEU A 185 -32.88 -66.40 0.92
CA LEU A 185 -32.18 -67.68 1.05
C LEU A 185 -31.04 -67.64 2.07
N MET A 186 -30.68 -66.46 2.57
CA MET A 186 -29.65 -66.29 3.61
C MET A 186 -30.19 -66.62 5.01
N ASP A 187 -29.28 -66.81 5.96
CA ASP A 187 -29.64 -66.88 7.38
C ASP A 187 -30.32 -65.56 7.84
N PRO A 188 -31.43 -65.59 8.59
CA PRO A 188 -32.17 -64.39 8.97
C PRO A 188 -31.34 -63.33 9.70
N VAL A 189 -30.36 -63.74 10.52
CA VAL A 189 -29.50 -62.80 11.26
C VAL A 189 -28.52 -62.13 10.29
N GLN A 190 -27.92 -62.90 9.38
CA GLN A 190 -27.02 -62.35 8.36
C GLN A 190 -27.75 -61.41 7.40
N ALA A 191 -28.95 -61.79 6.95
CA ALA A 191 -29.76 -60.96 6.06
C ALA A 191 -30.16 -59.62 6.72
N ALA A 192 -30.58 -59.65 7.99
CA ALA A 192 -30.93 -58.46 8.75
C ALA A 192 -29.72 -57.51 8.88
N GLN A 193 -28.54 -58.07 9.18
CA GLN A 193 -27.32 -57.27 9.31
C GLN A 193 -26.90 -56.62 7.99
N ILE A 194 -26.97 -57.36 6.87
CA ILE A 194 -26.66 -56.80 5.55
C ILE A 194 -27.65 -55.67 5.20
N LEU A 195 -28.94 -55.84 5.48
CA LEU A 195 -29.94 -54.79 5.25
C LEU A 195 -29.69 -53.54 6.10
N GLU A 196 -29.26 -53.69 7.35
CA GLU A 196 -28.86 -52.57 8.20
C GLU A 196 -27.65 -51.83 7.61
N ASP A 197 -26.63 -52.55 7.16
CA ASP A 197 -25.43 -51.95 6.58
C ASP A 197 -25.73 -51.24 5.25
N ILE A 198 -26.64 -51.79 4.42
CA ILE A 198 -27.11 -51.13 3.19
C ILE A 198 -27.78 -49.79 3.53
N ALA A 199 -28.63 -49.75 4.57
CA ALA A 199 -29.33 -48.54 4.99
C ALA A 199 -28.40 -47.52 5.66
N ALA A 200 -27.42 -47.96 6.45
CA ALA A 200 -26.50 -47.09 7.18
C ALA A 200 -25.62 -46.24 6.24
N VAL A 201 -25.27 -46.77 5.07
CA VAL A 201 -24.48 -46.04 4.06
C VAL A 201 -25.28 -44.93 3.38
N GLU A 202 -26.62 -44.94 3.41
CA GLU A 202 -27.45 -43.85 2.87
C GLU A 202 -27.57 -42.65 3.83
N GLY A 203 -27.30 -42.83 5.12
CA GLY A 203 -27.45 -41.81 6.16
C GLY A 203 -26.20 -40.99 6.50
N SER A 204 -25.06 -41.22 5.82
CA SER A 204 -23.77 -40.58 6.12
C SER A 204 -23.34 -39.48 5.14
N ASN A 205 -24.28 -38.97 4.32
CA ASN A 205 -24.07 -37.81 3.44
C ASN A 205 -24.47 -36.49 4.12
#